data_AF-A0AAD4CVC6-F1
#
_entry.id   AF-A0AAD4CVC6-F1
#
_cell.length_a   1.000
_cell.length_b   1.000
_cell.length_c   1.000
_cell.angle_alpha   90.00
_cell.angle_beta   90.00
_cell.angle_gamma   90.00
#
_symmetry.space_group_name_H-M   'P 1'
#
loop_
_entity.id
_entity.type
_entity.pdbx_description
1 polymer ?
#
loop_
_entity_poly.entity_id
_entity_poly.type
_entity_poly.pdbx_seq_one_letter_code
_entity_poly.pdbx_strand_id
1 'polypeptide(L)'
;MGVIRFPRPTGLYVPNSPTRLTTEMISPPLSPSFNFDSETLPPSILPALDYISSKLEQKTMHVTLLVGRGKPYPTGQPSDLMVIPATPLDTQGMRILFRAVAKSASKFSLGQSWTDALTRSQYERHANEYLIHQSILQNEVVFSREGLTLLNVDRIYTFKRRLCILSNRGSVPEDSYITSCVQLLHRTIQDFQGRPFSKAFFHRVYEQLNVCDDLLTHVANSYKRQFTQEGIVLPPRPRAEHSARKSPIRPIRARREPAPPKFRAGPTKRAPKTPLSASDVTPITRNEWNMLMSSDLKKANPTVTKWTPSPTVLAAA
;
A
#
# COMPACT_ATOMS: atom_id res chain seq x y z
N MET A 1 -58.82 4.24 -70.81
CA MET A 1 -58.40 4.37 -69.39
C MET A 1 -57.20 3.47 -69.17
N GLY A 2 -55.98 4.01 -69.32
CA GLY A 2 -54.73 3.25 -69.26
C GLY A 2 -54.31 2.98 -67.81
N VAL A 3 -54.04 1.72 -67.47
CA VAL A 3 -53.61 1.29 -66.13
C VAL A 3 -52.09 1.31 -66.06
N ILE A 4 -51.53 2.26 -65.31
CA ILE A 4 -50.11 2.37 -65.01
C ILE A 4 -49.74 1.24 -64.02
N ARG A 5 -48.82 0.35 -64.42
CA ARG A 5 -48.25 -0.69 -63.56
C ARG A 5 -46.89 -0.21 -63.03
N PHE A 6 -46.79 0.01 -61.72
CA PHE A 6 -45.52 0.24 -61.04
C PHE A 6 -44.80 -1.09 -60.77
N PRO A 7 -43.47 -1.19 -60.98
CA PRO A 7 -42.71 -2.38 -60.66
C PRO A 7 -42.47 -2.49 -59.14
N ARG A 8 -42.50 -3.73 -58.62
CA ARG A 8 -42.23 -4.05 -57.21
C ARG A 8 -40.75 -3.82 -56.87
N PRO A 9 -40.42 -3.36 -55.65
CA PRO A 9 -39.04 -3.08 -55.27
C PRO A 9 -38.24 -4.38 -55.11
N THR A 10 -37.02 -4.33 -55.62
CA THR A 10 -35.97 -5.34 -55.55
C THR A 10 -35.65 -5.71 -54.09
N GLY A 11 -35.55 -7.01 -53.84
CA GLY A 11 -35.23 -7.55 -52.51
C GLY A 11 -33.85 -7.12 -52.03
N LEU A 12 -33.79 -6.63 -50.78
CA LEU A 12 -32.58 -6.40 -50.02
C LEU A 12 -31.90 -7.75 -49.74
N TYR A 13 -30.72 -7.95 -50.33
CA TYR A 13 -29.85 -9.09 -50.08
C TYR A 13 -29.15 -8.91 -48.72
N VAL A 14 -29.60 -9.63 -47.70
CA VAL A 14 -28.89 -9.73 -46.41
C VAL A 14 -27.95 -10.94 -46.49
N PRO A 15 -26.63 -10.79 -46.30
CA PRO A 15 -25.70 -11.91 -46.36
C PRO A 15 -25.99 -12.91 -45.23
N ASN A 16 -25.93 -14.19 -45.57
CA ASN A 16 -26.14 -15.34 -44.69
C ASN A 16 -25.41 -15.19 -43.34
N SER A 17 -26.18 -14.93 -42.29
CA SER A 17 -25.74 -15.13 -40.91
C SER A 17 -25.74 -16.64 -40.63
N PRO A 18 -24.67 -17.23 -40.09
CA PRO A 18 -24.64 -18.66 -39.80
C PRO A 18 -25.72 -18.99 -38.76
N THR A 19 -26.69 -19.80 -39.16
CA THR A 19 -27.84 -20.24 -38.34
C THR A 19 -27.48 -21.30 -37.30
N ARG A 20 -26.19 -21.60 -37.11
CA ARG A 20 -25.72 -22.59 -36.14
C ARG A 20 -24.58 -22.02 -35.31
N LEU A 21 -24.88 -21.75 -34.03
CA LEU A 21 -23.88 -21.50 -32.99
C LEU A 21 -22.98 -22.72 -32.89
N THR A 22 -21.70 -22.58 -33.24
CA THR A 22 -20.68 -23.60 -33.00
C THR A 22 -20.09 -23.41 -31.61
N THR A 23 -19.57 -24.48 -30.99
CA THR A 23 -18.93 -24.42 -29.65
C THR A 23 -17.78 -23.40 -29.60
N GLU A 24 -17.13 -23.14 -30.72
CA GLU A 24 -16.09 -22.11 -30.90
C GLU A 24 -16.64 -20.66 -30.80
N MET A 25 -17.95 -20.47 -30.98
CA MET A 25 -18.63 -19.18 -30.79
C MET A 25 -19.14 -18.98 -29.36
N ILE A 26 -19.04 -20.01 -28.52
CA ILE A 26 -19.38 -19.96 -27.10
C ILE A 26 -18.05 -19.74 -26.38
N SER A 27 -17.90 -18.59 -25.71
CA SER A 27 -16.77 -18.39 -24.81
C SER A 27 -16.66 -19.60 -23.86
N PRO A 28 -15.45 -20.14 -23.60
CA PRO A 28 -15.30 -21.22 -22.64
C PRO A 28 -16.07 -20.87 -21.36
N PRO A 29 -16.79 -21.83 -20.74
CA PRO A 29 -17.54 -21.54 -19.52
C PRO A 29 -16.59 -20.87 -18.55
N LEU A 30 -16.98 -19.69 -18.04
CA LEU A 30 -16.22 -18.96 -17.03
C LEU A 30 -15.72 -19.99 -16.03
N SER A 31 -14.40 -20.13 -15.94
CA SER A 31 -13.78 -21.11 -15.07
C SER A 31 -14.42 -20.98 -13.69
N PRO A 32 -14.87 -22.06 -13.04
CA PRO A 32 -15.53 -21.99 -11.74
C PRO A 32 -14.66 -21.34 -10.65
N SER A 33 -13.37 -21.07 -10.95
CA SER A 33 -12.53 -20.13 -10.23
C SER A 33 -12.99 -18.69 -10.47
N PHE A 34 -13.99 -18.29 -9.70
CA PHE A 34 -14.46 -16.92 -9.54
C PHE A 34 -13.31 -15.97 -9.18
N ASN A 35 -12.92 -15.10 -10.11
CA ASN A 35 -11.91 -14.07 -9.89
C ASN A 35 -12.60 -12.80 -9.33
N PHE A 36 -12.75 -12.72 -8.00
CA PHE A 36 -13.13 -11.48 -7.34
C PHE A 36 -12.12 -10.39 -7.70
N ASP A 37 -12.54 -9.33 -8.39
CA ASP A 37 -11.72 -8.14 -8.54
C ASP A 37 -12.06 -7.14 -7.45
N SER A 38 -11.08 -6.85 -6.59
CA SER A 38 -11.24 -5.84 -5.54
C SER A 38 -11.53 -4.46 -6.12
N GLU A 39 -11.08 -4.22 -7.36
CA GLU A 39 -11.28 -2.96 -8.06
C GLU A 39 -12.64 -2.91 -8.78
N THR A 40 -13.24 -4.07 -9.10
CA THR A 40 -14.58 -4.16 -9.72
C THR A 40 -15.35 -5.37 -9.18
N LEU A 41 -16.34 -5.16 -8.30
CA LEU A 41 -17.23 -6.25 -7.91
C LEU A 41 -17.94 -6.79 -9.15
N PRO A 42 -17.78 -8.07 -9.52
CA PRO A 42 -18.53 -8.61 -10.62
C PRO A 42 -20.03 -8.58 -10.27
N PRO A 43 -20.91 -8.17 -11.19
CA PRO A 43 -22.34 -8.04 -10.91
C PRO A 43 -22.99 -9.36 -10.48
N SER A 44 -22.37 -10.50 -10.82
CA SER A 44 -22.81 -11.84 -10.42
C SER A 44 -22.82 -12.08 -8.90
N ILE A 45 -22.01 -11.37 -8.10
CA ILE A 45 -22.02 -11.55 -6.64
C ILE A 45 -22.95 -10.61 -5.90
N LEU A 46 -23.47 -9.57 -6.55
CA LEU A 46 -24.36 -8.63 -5.88
C LEU A 46 -25.58 -9.32 -5.24
N PRO A 47 -26.27 -10.28 -5.90
CA PRO A 47 -27.39 -10.99 -5.27
C PRO A 47 -26.97 -11.81 -4.03
N ALA A 48 -25.73 -12.33 -4.03
CA ALA A 48 -25.19 -13.08 -2.91
C ALA A 48 -24.88 -12.16 -1.72
N LEU A 49 -24.25 -11.01 -1.99
CA LEU A 49 -23.96 -10.00 -0.97
C LEU A 49 -25.24 -9.40 -0.38
N ASP A 50 -26.24 -9.13 -1.23
CA ASP A 50 -27.56 -8.68 -0.80
C ASP A 50 -28.21 -9.71 0.14
N TYR A 51 -28.15 -10.99 -0.22
CA TYR A 51 -28.66 -12.06 0.63
C TYR A 51 -27.96 -12.13 1.98
N ILE A 52 -26.63 -12.02 2.01
CA ILE A 52 -25.85 -11.99 3.26
C ILE A 52 -26.27 -10.77 4.10
N SER A 53 -26.36 -9.60 3.48
CA SER A 53 -26.77 -8.34 4.11
C SER A 53 -28.12 -8.50 4.80
N SER A 54 -29.15 -8.96 4.07
CA SER A 54 -30.48 -9.19 4.63
C SER A 54 -30.51 -10.25 5.74
N LYS A 55 -29.59 -11.24 5.70
CA LYS A 55 -29.49 -12.24 6.77
C LYS A 55 -28.86 -11.70 8.05
N LEU A 56 -27.91 -10.78 7.93
CA LEU A 56 -27.30 -10.09 9.06
C LEU A 56 -28.27 -9.05 9.64
N GLU A 57 -28.97 -8.31 8.78
CA GLU A 57 -30.03 -7.37 9.16
C GLU A 57 -31.18 -8.07 9.93
N GLN A 58 -31.63 -9.24 9.49
CA GLN A 58 -32.62 -10.07 10.22
C GLN A 58 -32.18 -10.47 11.63
N LYS A 59 -30.88 -10.37 11.93
CA LYS A 59 -30.29 -10.63 13.25
C LYS A 59 -29.83 -9.34 13.93
N THR A 60 -30.31 -8.18 13.46
CA THR A 60 -29.96 -6.84 13.94
C THR A 60 -28.45 -6.66 14.06
N MET A 61 -27.71 -7.20 13.11
CA MET A 61 -26.25 -7.24 13.11
C MET A 61 -25.71 -6.50 11.90
N HIS A 62 -24.77 -5.59 12.11
CA HIS A 62 -24.00 -4.97 11.03
C HIS A 62 -22.55 -5.44 11.07
N VAL A 63 -22.06 -5.97 9.95
CA VAL A 63 -20.69 -6.47 9.84
C VAL A 63 -19.93 -5.69 8.79
N THR A 64 -18.76 -5.19 9.17
CA THR A 64 -17.81 -4.61 8.22
C THR A 64 -16.72 -5.64 7.91
N LEU A 65 -16.57 -6.00 6.64
CA LEU A 65 -15.56 -6.94 6.16
C LEU A 65 -14.57 -6.21 5.27
N LEU A 66 -13.29 -6.46 5.48
CA LEU A 66 -12.23 -6.11 4.54
C LEU A 66 -12.13 -7.21 3.50
N VAL A 67 -12.14 -6.84 2.22
CA VAL A 67 -12.07 -7.79 1.11
C VAL A 67 -10.91 -7.41 0.20
N GLY A 68 -10.12 -8.40 -0.17
CA GLY A 68 -8.96 -8.23 -1.04
C GLY A 68 -8.48 -9.54 -1.64
N ARG A 69 -7.33 -9.50 -2.31
CA ARG A 69 -6.63 -10.69 -2.83
C ARG A 69 -5.39 -10.97 -1.98
N GLY A 70 -5.26 -12.19 -1.48
CA GLY A 70 -4.06 -12.67 -0.78
C GLY A 70 -2.83 -12.75 -1.69
N LYS A 71 -3.05 -13.11 -2.96
CA LYS A 71 -2.08 -13.01 -4.05
C LYS A 71 -2.65 -12.14 -5.17
N PRO A 72 -2.44 -10.82 -5.16
CA PRO A 72 -3.05 -9.90 -6.12
C PRO A 72 -2.38 -9.96 -7.50
N TYR A 73 -2.52 -11.08 -8.21
CA TYR A 73 -2.12 -11.18 -9.60
C TYR A 73 -2.95 -10.20 -10.48
N PRO A 74 -2.43 -9.71 -11.62
CA PRO A 74 -3.20 -8.93 -12.57
C PRO A 74 -4.35 -9.77 -13.12
N THR A 75 -5.37 -9.06 -13.61
CA THR A 75 -6.65 -9.56 -14.13
C THR A 75 -6.56 -10.92 -14.82
N GLY A 76 -7.40 -11.87 -14.39
CA GLY A 76 -7.58 -13.18 -15.03
C GLY A 76 -6.92 -14.36 -14.35
N GLN A 77 -5.98 -14.15 -13.40
CA GLN A 77 -5.35 -15.25 -12.66
C GLN A 77 -6.08 -15.57 -11.35
N PRO A 78 -6.29 -16.88 -11.04
CA PRO A 78 -6.92 -17.29 -9.78
C PRO A 78 -6.08 -16.80 -8.61
N SER A 79 -6.74 -16.03 -7.75
CA SER A 79 -6.12 -15.39 -6.59
C SER A 79 -6.88 -15.81 -5.34
N ASP A 80 -6.14 -16.15 -4.27
CA ASP A 80 -6.76 -16.47 -2.99
C ASP A 80 -7.51 -15.23 -2.48
N LEU A 81 -8.80 -15.37 -2.20
CA LEU A 81 -9.60 -14.30 -1.62
C LEU A 81 -9.14 -14.05 -0.17
N MET A 82 -9.08 -12.79 0.24
CA MET A 82 -8.86 -12.37 1.61
C MET A 82 -10.14 -11.70 2.10
N VAL A 83 -10.71 -12.20 3.21
CA VAL A 83 -11.89 -11.62 3.85
C VAL A 83 -11.58 -11.54 5.34
N ILE A 84 -11.59 -10.35 5.94
CA ILE A 84 -11.27 -10.16 7.36
C ILE A 84 -12.34 -9.31 8.02
N PRO A 85 -13.00 -9.77 9.10
CA PRO A 85 -13.88 -8.91 9.90
C PRO A 85 -13.10 -7.75 10.52
N ALA A 86 -13.52 -6.52 10.22
CA ALA A 86 -12.88 -5.30 10.71
C ALA A 86 -12.93 -5.24 12.24
N THR A 87 -14.12 -5.47 12.82
CA THR A 87 -14.33 -5.61 14.25
C THR A 87 -14.28 -7.09 14.66
N PRO A 88 -13.80 -7.41 15.88
CA PRO A 88 -13.86 -8.78 16.37
C PRO A 88 -15.33 -9.16 16.59
N LEU A 89 -15.75 -10.26 15.98
CA LEU A 89 -17.09 -10.80 16.15
C LEU A 89 -17.10 -11.81 17.29
N ASP A 90 -18.21 -11.84 18.04
CA ASP A 90 -18.46 -12.87 19.03
C ASP A 90 -18.70 -14.23 18.37
N THR A 91 -18.67 -15.31 19.16
CA THR A 91 -18.84 -16.67 18.62
C THR A 91 -20.20 -16.85 17.93
N GLN A 92 -21.27 -16.19 18.38
CA GLN A 92 -22.57 -16.29 17.73
C GLN A 92 -22.60 -15.47 16.44
N GLY A 93 -22.14 -14.22 16.46
CA GLY A 93 -22.02 -13.38 15.27
C GLY A 93 -21.19 -14.04 14.17
N MET A 94 -20.06 -14.65 14.52
CA MET A 94 -19.22 -15.38 13.56
C MET A 94 -19.94 -16.61 12.98
N ARG A 95 -20.70 -17.37 13.80
CA ARG A 95 -21.51 -18.49 13.31
C ARG A 95 -22.63 -18.03 12.36
N ILE A 96 -23.28 -16.91 12.65
CA ILE A 96 -24.33 -16.33 11.81
C ILE A 96 -23.72 -15.92 10.46
N LEU A 97 -22.63 -15.16 10.48
CA LEU A 97 -21.91 -14.74 9.28
C LEU A 97 -21.49 -15.95 8.43
N PHE A 98 -20.83 -16.94 9.05
CA PHE A 98 -20.36 -18.13 8.34
C PHE A 98 -21.51 -18.90 7.69
N ARG A 99 -22.63 -19.08 8.39
CA ARG A 99 -23.82 -19.75 7.84
C ARG A 99 -24.46 -18.96 6.69
N ALA A 100 -24.53 -17.64 6.81
CA ALA A 100 -25.06 -16.78 5.75
C ALA A 100 -24.19 -16.90 4.49
N VAL A 101 -22.87 -16.82 4.64
CA VAL A 101 -21.90 -16.92 3.53
C VAL A 101 -21.89 -18.31 2.90
N ALA A 102 -21.89 -19.38 3.71
CA ALA A 102 -21.96 -20.75 3.20
C ALA A 102 -23.27 -21.03 2.44
N LYS A 103 -24.39 -20.45 2.89
CA LYS A 103 -25.68 -20.58 2.20
C LYS A 103 -25.73 -19.73 0.92
N SER A 104 -25.10 -18.56 0.90
CA SER A 104 -24.95 -17.81 -0.35
C SER A 104 -24.01 -18.50 -1.33
N ALA A 105 -23.01 -19.23 -0.84
CA ALA A 105 -22.08 -20.00 -1.67
C ALA A 105 -22.78 -21.08 -2.47
N SER A 106 -23.67 -21.84 -1.83
CA SER A 106 -24.47 -22.86 -2.51
C SER A 106 -25.58 -22.26 -3.38
N LYS A 107 -26.24 -21.17 -2.94
CA LYS A 107 -27.42 -20.63 -3.63
C LYS A 107 -27.10 -19.71 -4.80
N PHE A 108 -26.02 -18.94 -4.73
CA PHE A 108 -25.67 -17.89 -5.69
C PHE A 108 -24.30 -18.12 -6.32
N SER A 109 -23.74 -19.32 -6.18
CA SER A 109 -22.39 -19.65 -6.67
C SER A 109 -21.32 -18.69 -6.14
N LEU A 110 -21.51 -18.13 -4.94
CA LEU A 110 -20.48 -17.36 -4.25
C LEU A 110 -19.35 -18.35 -3.91
N GLY A 111 -18.24 -18.33 -4.65
CA GLY A 111 -17.24 -19.41 -4.60
C GLY A 111 -16.81 -19.80 -3.18
N GLN A 112 -16.42 -21.07 -2.99
CA GLN A 112 -15.92 -21.61 -1.71
C GLN A 112 -14.73 -20.82 -1.13
N SER A 113 -14.07 -20.02 -1.97
CA SER A 113 -13.04 -19.07 -1.56
C SER A 113 -13.50 -18.09 -0.46
N TRP A 114 -14.79 -17.74 -0.37
CA TRP A 114 -15.33 -16.88 0.69
C TRP A 114 -15.36 -17.57 2.06
N THR A 115 -15.83 -18.82 2.10
CA THR A 115 -15.85 -19.61 3.34
C THR A 115 -14.44 -19.96 3.80
N ASP A 116 -13.55 -20.28 2.87
CA ASP A 116 -12.14 -20.57 3.17
C ASP A 116 -11.41 -19.32 3.66
N ALA A 117 -11.64 -18.17 3.03
CA ALA A 117 -11.07 -16.89 3.46
C ALA A 117 -11.52 -16.49 4.85
N LEU A 118 -12.82 -16.61 5.15
CA LEU A 118 -13.35 -16.34 6.49
C LEU A 118 -12.75 -17.27 7.55
N THR A 119 -12.57 -18.55 7.22
CA THR A 119 -11.94 -19.51 8.14
C THR A 119 -10.49 -19.14 8.42
N ARG A 120 -9.70 -18.81 7.38
CA ARG A 120 -8.31 -18.34 7.54
C ARG A 120 -8.22 -17.06 8.37
N SER A 121 -9.15 -16.14 8.17
CA SER A 121 -9.16 -14.85 8.88
C SER A 121 -9.24 -14.98 10.40
N GLN A 122 -9.86 -16.05 10.92
CA GLN A 122 -9.96 -16.28 12.37
C GLN A 122 -8.59 -16.39 13.03
N TYR A 123 -7.64 -17.02 12.34
CA TYR A 123 -6.29 -17.23 12.86
C TYR A 123 -5.36 -16.06 12.51
N GLU A 124 -5.55 -15.46 11.33
CA GLU A 124 -4.67 -14.42 10.80
C GLU A 124 -5.05 -12.98 11.22
N ARG A 125 -6.22 -12.78 11.87
CA ARG A 125 -6.72 -11.42 12.22
C ARG A 125 -5.70 -10.61 13.02
N HIS A 126 -5.12 -11.21 14.06
CA HIS A 126 -4.16 -10.53 14.94
C HIS A 126 -2.89 -10.09 14.18
N ALA A 127 -2.41 -10.90 13.23
CA ALA A 127 -1.28 -10.54 12.39
C ALA A 127 -1.61 -9.39 11.41
N ASN A 128 -2.89 -9.15 11.16
CA ASN A 128 -3.39 -8.16 10.22
C ASN A 128 -3.97 -6.90 10.90
N GLU A 129 -3.80 -6.69 12.21
CA GLU A 129 -4.35 -5.52 12.93
C GLU A 129 -3.95 -4.17 12.29
N TYR A 130 -2.67 -4.00 11.93
CA TYR A 130 -2.21 -2.79 11.24
C TYR A 130 -2.88 -2.63 9.86
N LEU A 131 -3.01 -3.73 9.10
CA LEU A 131 -3.69 -3.72 7.80
C LEU A 131 -5.16 -3.34 7.95
N ILE A 132 -5.83 -3.87 8.97
CA ILE A 132 -7.24 -3.57 9.27
C ILE A 132 -7.40 -2.07 9.53
N HIS A 133 -6.56 -1.52 10.42
CA HIS A 133 -6.60 -0.10 10.75
C HIS A 133 -6.38 0.79 9.51
N GLN A 134 -5.35 0.51 8.69
CA GLN A 134 -5.08 1.29 7.48
C GLN A 134 -6.21 1.17 6.44
N SER A 135 -6.80 -0.02 6.29
CA SER A 135 -7.92 -0.22 5.35
C SER A 135 -9.18 0.55 5.78
N ILE A 136 -9.44 0.62 7.08
CA ILE A 136 -10.53 1.45 7.64
C ILE A 136 -10.25 2.95 7.39
N LEU A 137 -9.02 3.40 7.62
CA LEU A 137 -8.63 4.80 7.34
C LEU A 137 -8.74 5.16 5.86
N GLN A 138 -8.40 4.22 4.96
CA GLN A 138 -8.58 4.41 3.53
C GLN A 138 -10.06 4.51 3.14
N ASN A 139 -10.95 3.83 3.88
CA ASN A 139 -12.40 3.86 3.72
C ASN A 139 -12.88 3.68 2.26
N GLU A 140 -12.22 2.80 1.51
CA GLU A 140 -12.65 2.49 0.16
C GLU A 140 -13.80 1.48 0.20
N VAL A 141 -15.03 2.00 0.22
CA VAL A 141 -16.25 1.18 0.26
C VAL A 141 -16.48 0.54 -1.11
N VAL A 142 -16.53 -0.79 -1.11
CA VAL A 142 -16.75 -1.62 -2.30
C VAL A 142 -18.22 -2.04 -2.40
N PHE A 143 -18.86 -2.32 -1.26
CA PHE A 143 -20.30 -2.59 -1.16
C PHE A 143 -20.81 -2.09 0.19
N SER A 144 -22.02 -1.55 0.24
CA SER A 144 -22.66 -1.19 1.50
C SER A 144 -24.16 -1.35 1.41
N ARG A 145 -24.72 -2.11 2.36
CA ARG A 145 -26.14 -2.26 2.62
C ARG A 145 -26.40 -2.45 4.11
N GLU A 146 -27.65 -2.39 4.50
CA GLU A 146 -28.05 -2.65 5.88
C GLU A 146 -27.65 -4.07 6.28
N GLY A 147 -26.83 -4.17 7.32
CA GLY A 147 -26.24 -5.42 7.81
C GLY A 147 -24.85 -5.79 7.28
N LEU A 148 -24.39 -5.25 6.14
CA LEU A 148 -23.08 -5.59 5.56
C LEU A 148 -22.42 -4.41 4.85
N THR A 149 -21.19 -4.10 5.25
CA THR A 149 -20.28 -3.20 4.51
C THR A 149 -19.01 -3.94 4.14
N LEU A 150 -18.62 -3.86 2.86
CA LEU A 150 -17.36 -4.37 2.36
C LEU A 150 -16.42 -3.19 2.07
N LEU A 151 -15.24 -3.22 2.67
CA LEU A 151 -14.16 -2.28 2.38
C LEU A 151 -13.07 -2.99 1.57
N ASN A 152 -12.42 -2.27 0.67
CA ASN A 152 -11.22 -2.76 0.02
C ASN A 152 -10.06 -2.82 1.02
N VAL A 153 -9.15 -3.77 0.82
CA VAL A 153 -7.88 -3.78 1.56
C VAL A 153 -7.02 -2.60 1.12
N ASP A 154 -6.21 -2.06 2.03
CA ASP A 154 -5.27 -0.96 1.77
C ASP A 154 -4.48 -1.13 0.46
N ARG A 155 -4.45 -0.07 -0.34
CA ARG A 155 -3.80 -0.05 -1.65
C ARG A 155 -2.29 -0.15 -1.52
N ILE A 156 -1.70 0.40 -0.47
CA ILE A 156 -0.25 0.32 -0.23
C ILE A 156 0.13 -1.13 0.10
N TYR A 157 -0.65 -1.81 0.93
CA TYR A 157 -0.51 -3.25 1.16
C TYR A 157 -0.60 -4.05 -0.14
N THR A 158 -1.65 -3.79 -0.94
CA THR A 158 -1.88 -4.49 -2.21
C THR A 158 -0.72 -4.28 -3.18
N PHE A 159 -0.25 -3.04 -3.33
CA PHE A 159 0.90 -2.67 -4.14
C PHE A 159 2.16 -3.43 -3.69
N LYS A 160 2.44 -3.42 -2.39
CA LYS A 160 3.62 -4.08 -1.82
C LYS A 160 3.58 -5.60 -2.01
N ARG A 161 2.39 -6.19 -1.84
CA ARG A 161 2.15 -7.63 -2.05
C ARG A 161 2.36 -8.02 -3.51
N ARG A 162 1.90 -7.20 -4.48
CA ARG A 162 2.16 -7.41 -5.93
C ARG A 162 3.66 -7.48 -6.22
N LEU A 163 4.45 -6.55 -5.66
CA LEU A 163 5.90 -6.51 -5.88
C LEU A 163 6.63 -7.68 -5.22
N CYS A 164 6.23 -8.09 -4.01
CA CYS A 164 6.80 -9.25 -3.34
C CYS A 164 6.58 -10.54 -4.15
N ILE A 165 5.39 -10.71 -4.73
CA ILE A 165 5.08 -11.85 -5.60
C ILE A 165 5.96 -11.86 -6.85
N LEU A 166 6.14 -10.70 -7.50
CA LEU A 166 7.02 -10.56 -8.66
C LEU A 166 8.47 -10.92 -8.31
N SER A 167 8.96 -10.47 -7.15
CA SER A 167 10.31 -10.77 -6.70
C SER A 167 10.57 -12.26 -6.54
N ASN A 168 9.56 -13.03 -6.12
CA ASN A 168 9.68 -14.45 -5.84
C ASN A 168 9.52 -15.33 -7.10
N ARG A 169 9.06 -14.78 -8.23
CA ARG A 169 8.85 -15.56 -9.47
C ARG A 169 10.12 -15.80 -10.28
N GLY A 170 11.22 -15.11 -9.99
CA GLY A 170 12.53 -15.33 -10.61
C GLY A 170 12.63 -15.04 -12.12
N SER A 171 11.51 -14.78 -12.80
CA SER A 171 11.42 -14.42 -14.21
C SER A 171 11.42 -12.90 -14.41
N VAL A 172 11.68 -12.45 -15.64
CA VAL A 172 11.54 -11.05 -16.04
C VAL A 172 10.16 -10.54 -15.63
N PRO A 173 10.05 -9.34 -15.02
CA PRO A 173 8.75 -8.79 -14.65
C PRO A 173 7.87 -8.64 -15.89
N GLU A 174 6.72 -9.31 -15.91
CA GLU A 174 5.73 -9.13 -16.98
C GLU A 174 5.27 -7.66 -17.03
N ASP A 175 5.27 -7.06 -18.22
CA ASP A 175 4.89 -5.64 -18.41
C ASP A 175 3.47 -5.34 -17.91
N SER A 176 2.57 -6.32 -17.97
CA SER A 176 1.19 -6.23 -17.45
C SER A 176 1.15 -6.00 -15.93
N TYR A 177 1.97 -6.71 -15.17
CA TYR A 177 2.07 -6.57 -13.72
C TYR A 177 2.63 -5.21 -13.33
N ILE A 178 3.69 -4.76 -14.02
CA ILE A 178 4.29 -3.45 -13.77
C ILE A 178 3.30 -2.34 -14.07
N THR A 179 2.59 -2.44 -15.20
CA THR A 179 1.53 -1.48 -15.56
C THR A 179 0.43 -1.42 -14.50
N SER A 180 -0.03 -2.56 -14.00
CA SER A 180 -1.02 -2.63 -12.93
C SER A 180 -0.50 -2.03 -11.60
N CYS A 181 0.77 -2.25 -11.26
CA CYS A 181 1.40 -1.61 -10.09
C CYS A 181 1.49 -0.09 -10.24
N VAL A 182 1.83 0.39 -11.44
CA VAL A 182 1.93 1.81 -11.77
C VAL A 182 0.57 2.50 -11.69
N GLN A 183 -0.49 1.86 -12.20
CA GLN A 183 -1.86 2.36 -12.10
C GLN A 183 -2.34 2.45 -10.65
N LEU A 184 -2.10 1.40 -9.85
CA LEU A 184 -2.44 1.38 -8.43
C LEU A 184 -1.67 2.47 -7.65
N LEU A 185 -0.39 2.64 -7.95
CA LEU A 185 0.44 3.71 -7.38
C LEU A 185 -0.10 5.10 -7.77
N HIS A 186 -0.50 5.30 -9.02
CA HIS A 186 -1.05 6.57 -9.49
C HIS A 186 -2.32 6.94 -8.75
N ARG A 187 -3.27 6.00 -8.66
CA ARG A 187 -4.51 6.18 -7.90
C ARG A 187 -4.23 6.51 -6.43
N THR A 188 -3.30 5.78 -5.82
CA THR A 188 -2.89 6.03 -4.44
C THR A 188 -2.32 7.45 -4.28
N ILE A 189 -1.41 7.87 -5.16
CA ILE A 189 -0.82 9.23 -5.12
C ILE A 189 -1.89 10.32 -5.29
N GLN A 190 -2.88 10.11 -6.18
CA GLN A 190 -3.98 11.05 -6.36
C GLN A 190 -4.78 11.24 -5.07
N ASP A 191 -5.06 10.16 -4.34
CA ASP A 191 -5.76 10.22 -3.05
C ASP A 191 -4.95 10.98 -1.98
N PHE A 192 -3.62 10.95 -2.07
CA PHE A 192 -2.70 11.72 -1.22
C PHE A 192 -2.30 13.09 -1.82
N GLN A 193 -3.21 13.75 -2.53
CA GLN A 193 -3.02 15.11 -3.08
C GLN A 193 -1.84 15.23 -4.06
N GLY A 194 -1.47 14.15 -4.75
CA GLY A 194 -0.36 14.15 -5.70
C GLY A 194 1.02 14.04 -5.05
N ARG A 195 1.12 13.79 -3.73
CA ARG A 195 2.42 13.68 -3.06
C ARG A 195 3.13 12.37 -3.41
N PRO A 196 4.40 12.41 -3.85
CA PRO A 196 5.15 11.20 -4.12
C PRO A 196 5.57 10.49 -2.83
N PHE A 197 5.75 9.18 -2.93
CA PHE A 197 6.23 8.37 -1.82
C PHE A 197 7.77 8.31 -1.82
N SER A 198 8.38 8.21 -0.65
CA SER A 198 9.82 7.95 -0.57
C SER A 198 10.11 6.46 -0.71
N LYS A 199 11.29 6.09 -1.23
CA LYS A 199 11.73 4.68 -1.22
C LYS A 199 11.73 4.08 0.21
N ALA A 200 12.17 4.84 1.20
CA ALA A 200 12.25 4.40 2.59
C ALA A 200 10.86 4.11 3.20
N PHE A 201 9.81 4.79 2.73
CA PHE A 201 8.44 4.54 3.17
C PHE A 201 8.02 3.09 2.92
N PHE A 202 8.26 2.56 1.72
CA PHE A 202 7.89 1.18 1.37
C PHE A 202 8.65 0.13 2.17
N HIS A 203 9.86 0.45 2.66
CA HIS A 203 10.62 -0.44 3.53
C HIS A 203 10.12 -0.44 4.98
N ARG A 204 9.52 0.66 5.45
CA ARG A 204 8.97 0.77 6.82
C ARG A 204 7.52 0.29 6.92
N VAL A 205 6.71 0.51 5.90
CA VAL A 205 5.29 0.16 5.93
C VAL A 205 5.11 -1.31 5.55
N TYR A 206 4.40 -2.08 6.38
CA TYR A 206 4.24 -3.54 6.25
C TYR A 206 5.58 -4.30 6.19
N GLU A 207 6.43 -4.14 7.20
CA GLU A 207 7.79 -4.70 7.26
C GLU A 207 7.88 -6.19 6.89
N GLN A 208 6.86 -6.98 7.22
CA GLN A 208 6.76 -8.40 6.86
C GLN A 208 6.75 -8.69 5.35
N LEU A 209 6.42 -7.71 4.52
CA LEU A 209 6.47 -7.82 3.06
C LEU A 209 7.80 -7.22 2.59
N ASN A 210 8.78 -8.01 2.20
CA ASN A 210 10.02 -7.44 1.65
C ASN A 210 9.88 -7.19 0.15
N VAL A 211 10.32 -6.01 -0.30
CA VAL A 211 10.28 -5.61 -1.72
C VAL A 211 11.71 -5.36 -2.22
N CYS A 212 12.02 -5.91 -3.40
CA CYS A 212 13.30 -5.68 -4.05
C CYS A 212 13.43 -4.23 -4.54
N ASP A 213 14.58 -3.62 -4.25
CA ASP A 213 14.90 -2.23 -4.64
C ASP A 213 14.93 -2.03 -6.16
N ASP A 214 15.35 -3.05 -6.90
CA ASP A 214 15.40 -3.02 -8.36
C ASP A 214 13.99 -2.94 -8.95
N LEU A 215 13.02 -3.67 -8.37
CA LEU A 215 11.61 -3.60 -8.77
C LEU A 215 10.98 -2.25 -8.45
N LEU A 216 11.25 -1.68 -7.27
CA LEU A 216 10.78 -0.33 -6.93
C LEU A 216 11.35 0.71 -7.88
N THR A 217 12.62 0.59 -8.24
CA THR A 217 13.27 1.47 -9.22
C THR A 217 12.65 1.30 -10.61
N HIS A 218 12.34 0.06 -11.00
CA HIS A 218 11.67 -0.22 -12.28
C HIS A 218 10.28 0.41 -12.35
N VAL A 219 9.46 0.24 -11.31
CA VAL A 219 8.13 0.86 -11.18
C VAL A 219 8.21 2.38 -11.14
N ALA A 220 9.19 2.96 -10.43
CA ALA A 220 9.39 4.40 -10.40
C ALA A 220 9.71 4.97 -11.80
N ASN A 221 10.56 4.27 -12.55
CA ASN A 221 10.91 4.66 -13.91
C ASN A 221 9.73 4.52 -14.88
N SER A 222 8.97 3.42 -14.80
CA SER A 222 7.78 3.23 -15.64
C SER A 222 6.69 4.25 -15.32
N TYR A 223 6.47 4.57 -14.03
CA TYR A 223 5.57 5.64 -13.60
C TYR A 223 5.99 6.99 -14.19
N LYS A 224 7.28 7.35 -14.09
CA LYS A 224 7.81 8.61 -14.63
C LYS A 224 7.66 8.70 -16.14
N ARG A 225 7.83 7.59 -16.87
CA ARG A 225 7.59 7.53 -18.31
C ARG A 225 6.12 7.74 -18.67
N GLN A 226 5.20 7.18 -17.88
CA GLN A 226 3.77 7.22 -18.20
C GLN A 226 3.10 8.53 -17.81
N PHE A 227 3.44 9.10 -16.64
CA PHE A 227 2.76 10.27 -16.09
C PHE A 227 3.61 11.54 -16.08
N THR A 228 4.87 11.48 -16.53
CA THR A 228 5.84 12.60 -16.53
C THR A 228 6.07 13.26 -15.15
N GLN A 229 5.62 12.60 -14.08
CA GLN A 229 5.76 13.01 -12.68
C GLN A 229 6.53 11.95 -11.91
N GLU A 230 7.17 12.33 -10.81
CA GLU A 230 7.82 11.38 -9.92
C GLU A 230 6.78 10.80 -8.97
N GLY A 231 6.59 9.47 -8.98
CA GLY A 231 5.71 8.80 -8.02
C GLY A 231 6.45 8.22 -6.81
N ILE A 232 7.72 7.85 -7.01
CA ILE A 232 8.61 7.35 -5.96
C ILE A 232 9.92 8.15 -5.99
N VAL A 233 10.23 8.85 -4.90
CA VAL A 233 11.49 9.56 -4.73
C VAL A 233 12.58 8.56 -4.38
N LEU A 234 13.47 8.34 -5.35
CA LEU A 234 14.65 7.50 -5.19
C LEU A 234 15.80 8.36 -4.63
N PRO A 235 16.55 7.88 -3.62
CA PRO A 235 17.72 8.60 -3.14
C PRO A 235 18.73 8.76 -4.29
N PRO A 236 19.45 9.90 -4.36
CA PRO A 236 20.48 10.09 -5.37
C PRO A 236 21.47 8.94 -5.25
N ARG A 237 21.74 8.25 -6.37
CA ARG A 237 22.82 7.26 -6.40
C ARG A 237 24.08 7.98 -5.93
N PRO A 238 24.83 7.46 -4.94
CA PRO A 238 26.12 8.03 -4.60
C PRO A 238 26.91 8.04 -5.90
N ARG A 239 27.17 9.24 -6.43
CA ARG A 239 28.07 9.39 -7.56
C ARG A 239 29.36 8.76 -7.05
N ALA A 240 29.77 7.66 -7.68
CA ALA A 240 31.13 7.20 -7.52
C ALA A 240 31.97 8.36 -8.03
N GLU A 241 32.44 9.19 -7.09
CA GLU A 241 33.52 10.13 -7.36
C GLU A 241 34.66 9.25 -7.83
N HIS A 242 34.73 9.08 -9.15
CA HIS A 242 35.97 8.90 -9.85
C HIS A 242 36.68 10.26 -9.75
N SER A 243 36.95 10.68 -8.51
CA SER A 243 38.11 11.49 -8.24
C SER A 243 39.24 10.57 -8.64
N ALA A 244 39.65 10.71 -9.90
CA ALA A 244 41.03 10.53 -10.26
C ALA A 244 41.81 11.39 -9.26
N ARG A 245 42.11 10.82 -8.09
CA ARG A 245 43.22 11.24 -7.26
C ARG A 245 44.42 11.07 -8.17
N LYS A 246 44.70 12.08 -8.97
CA LYS A 246 46.03 12.36 -9.49
C LYS A 246 46.86 12.50 -8.23
N SER A 247 47.45 11.38 -7.80
CA SER A 247 48.56 11.39 -6.88
C SER A 247 49.54 12.43 -7.43
N PRO A 248 49.89 13.48 -6.67
CA PRO A 248 50.90 14.40 -7.15
C PRO A 248 52.20 13.60 -7.24
N ILE A 249 52.63 13.37 -8.49
CA ILE A 249 53.96 12.87 -8.81
C ILE A 249 54.95 13.79 -8.08
N ARG A 250 55.58 13.27 -7.02
CA ARG A 250 56.68 13.96 -6.36
C ARG A 250 57.85 13.97 -7.34
N PRO A 251 58.34 15.13 -7.81
CA PRO A 251 59.60 15.14 -8.54
C PRO A 251 60.71 14.74 -7.57
N ILE A 252 61.49 13.74 -7.96
CA ILE A 252 62.73 13.33 -7.30
C ILE A 252 63.65 14.55 -7.26
N ARG A 253 63.86 15.10 -6.06
CA ARG A 253 64.78 16.21 -5.83
C ARG A 253 66.18 15.65 -5.70
N ALA A 254 67.07 16.08 -6.59
CA ALA A 254 68.48 15.74 -6.59
C ALA A 254 69.15 16.07 -5.25
N ARG A 255 70.02 15.15 -4.82
CA ARG A 255 70.86 15.18 -3.62
C ARG A 255 71.76 16.42 -3.62
N ARG A 256 71.59 17.31 -2.63
CA ARG A 256 72.57 18.34 -2.25
C ARG A 256 72.96 18.13 -0.78
N GLU A 257 74.26 18.19 -0.54
CA GLU A 257 74.95 17.98 0.74
C GLU A 257 74.55 18.98 1.84
N PRO A 258 74.78 18.64 3.12
CA PRO A 258 74.19 19.35 4.26
C PRO A 258 75.03 20.54 4.72
N ALA A 259 74.36 21.65 5.04
CA ALA A 259 74.90 22.79 5.77
C ALA A 259 74.47 22.74 7.26
N PRO A 260 75.23 23.35 8.20
CA PRO A 260 75.20 23.04 9.63
C PRO A 260 73.96 23.57 10.40
N PRO A 261 73.70 23.08 11.62
CA PRO A 261 72.38 23.14 12.24
C PRO A 261 72.05 24.53 12.78
N LYS A 262 70.97 25.12 12.27
CA LYS A 262 70.30 26.23 12.96
C LYS A 262 69.23 25.64 13.88
N PHE A 263 69.46 25.79 15.19
CA PHE A 263 68.48 25.55 16.23
C PHE A 263 67.13 26.15 15.85
N ARG A 264 66.11 25.30 15.72
CA ARG A 264 64.70 25.70 15.76
C ARG A 264 63.99 24.85 16.78
N ALA A 265 63.34 25.56 17.69
CA ALA A 265 62.62 25.07 18.85
C ALA A 265 61.65 23.93 18.50
N GLY A 266 61.56 22.96 19.41
CA GLY A 266 60.71 21.79 19.28
C GLY A 266 59.21 22.11 19.19
N PRO A 267 58.38 21.10 18.84
CA PRO A 267 56.96 21.26 18.67
C PRO A 267 56.29 21.53 20.03
N THR A 268 55.76 22.72 20.23
CA THR A 268 54.87 22.98 21.35
C THR A 268 53.61 22.15 21.15
N LYS A 269 53.47 21.10 21.96
CA LYS A 269 52.22 20.35 22.17
C LYS A 269 51.10 21.36 22.39
N ARG A 270 50.23 21.55 21.39
CA ARG A 270 49.03 22.38 21.54
C ARG A 270 48.04 21.57 22.39
N ALA A 271 47.98 21.91 23.68
CA ALA A 271 46.87 21.54 24.54
C ALA A 271 45.55 22.08 23.94
N PRO A 272 44.41 21.41 24.18
CA PRO A 272 43.12 21.87 23.67
C PRO A 272 42.81 23.27 24.21
N LYS A 273 42.59 24.22 23.29
CA LYS A 273 42.13 25.57 23.63
C LYS A 273 40.64 25.50 23.98
N THR A 274 40.28 25.93 25.18
CA THR A 274 38.89 26.19 25.56
C THR A 274 38.34 27.35 24.71
N PRO A 275 37.17 27.19 24.07
CA PRO A 275 36.54 28.26 23.30
C PRO A 275 36.10 29.39 24.24
N LEU A 276 36.28 30.65 23.81
CA LEU A 276 35.93 31.84 24.59
C LEU A 276 34.56 32.41 24.20
N SER A 277 33.97 31.98 23.08
CA SER A 277 32.66 32.44 22.60
C SER A 277 31.87 31.35 21.89
N ALA A 278 30.54 31.43 21.94
CA ALA A 278 29.61 30.47 21.34
C ALA A 278 29.69 30.38 19.80
N SER A 279 30.36 31.35 19.16
CA SER A 279 30.67 31.33 17.73
C SER A 279 31.86 30.44 17.36
N ASP A 280 32.68 30.04 18.33
CA ASP A 280 33.92 29.28 18.11
C ASP A 280 33.70 27.75 18.09
N VAL A 281 32.45 27.32 18.17
CA VAL A 281 32.04 25.92 18.29
C VAL A 281 31.43 25.46 16.96
N THR A 282 32.00 24.44 16.33
CA THR A 282 31.47 23.86 15.08
C THR A 282 30.10 23.20 15.31
N PRO A 283 29.24 23.04 14.29
CA PRO A 283 27.86 22.53 14.46
C PRO A 283 27.76 21.17 15.15
N ILE A 284 28.83 20.37 15.10
CA ILE A 284 28.91 19.03 15.70
C ILE A 284 29.04 19.11 17.22
N THR A 285 29.78 20.07 17.76
CA THR A 285 30.01 20.21 19.21
C THR A 285 28.92 21.05 19.91
N ARG A 286 28.10 21.80 19.16
CA ARG A 286 26.97 22.56 19.71
C ARG A 286 25.90 21.68 20.37
N ASN A 287 25.64 20.49 19.81
CA ASN A 287 24.64 19.56 20.35
C ASN A 287 25.09 18.95 21.69
N GLU A 288 26.40 18.73 21.86
CA GLU A 288 26.96 18.15 23.08
C GLU A 288 26.98 19.16 24.24
N TRP A 289 27.13 20.45 23.96
CA TRP A 289 27.02 21.52 24.98
C TRP A 289 25.59 21.72 25.49
N ASN A 290 24.56 21.54 24.65
CA ASN A 290 23.16 21.62 25.08
C ASN A 290 22.78 20.52 26.09
N MET A 291 23.49 19.39 26.08
CA MET A 291 23.29 18.31 27.05
C MET A 291 23.73 18.71 28.47
N LEU A 292 24.82 19.46 28.59
CA LEU A 292 25.35 19.95 29.87
C LEU A 292 24.52 21.10 30.47
N MET A 293 23.89 21.93 29.64
CA MET A 293 23.01 23.01 30.13
C MET A 293 21.57 22.54 30.41
N SER A 294 21.16 21.41 29.84
CA SER A 294 19.81 20.84 30.08
C SER A 294 19.75 19.96 31.34
N SER A 295 20.88 19.71 32.01
CA SER A 295 20.93 18.84 33.19
C SER A 295 20.46 19.51 34.49
N ASP A 296 20.43 20.84 34.57
CA ASP A 296 20.16 21.59 35.81
C ASP A 296 18.78 22.25 35.93
N LEU A 297 17.80 21.87 35.09
CA LEU A 297 16.41 22.28 35.27
C LEU A 297 15.43 21.11 35.40
N LYS A 298 15.88 20.00 35.99
CA LYS A 298 14.97 19.08 36.68
C LYS A 298 14.65 19.64 38.07
N LYS A 299 13.77 20.64 38.14
CA LYS A 299 12.92 20.82 39.32
C LYS A 299 11.60 20.12 39.05
N ALA A 300 11.44 18.97 39.70
CA ALA A 300 10.17 18.32 39.90
C ALA A 300 9.22 19.31 40.59
N ASN A 301 8.15 19.72 39.90
CA ASN A 301 7.04 20.40 40.56
C ASN A 301 6.07 19.32 41.07
N PRO A 302 5.89 19.17 42.40
CA PRO A 302 4.96 18.20 42.96
C PRO A 302 3.51 18.59 42.64
N THR A 303 2.74 17.56 42.27
CA THR A 303 1.28 17.54 42.13
C THR A 303 0.60 18.18 43.34
N VAL A 304 -0.02 19.36 43.15
CA VAL A 304 -0.94 19.96 44.11
C VAL A 304 -2.37 19.74 43.60
N THR A 305 -3.08 18.80 44.22
CA THR A 305 -4.50 18.57 44.04
C THR A 305 -5.28 19.70 44.69
N LYS A 306 -5.96 20.53 43.88
CA LYS A 306 -6.99 21.42 44.40
C LYS A 306 -8.36 20.82 44.10
N TRP A 307 -8.92 20.18 45.12
CA TRP A 307 -10.33 19.78 45.16
C TRP A 307 -11.22 21.03 45.05
N THR A 308 -12.10 21.05 44.05
CA THR A 308 -13.22 22.00 43.97
C THR A 308 -14.52 21.23 44.15
N PRO A 309 -15.27 21.43 45.25
CA PRO A 309 -16.58 20.82 45.43
C PRO A 309 -17.63 21.47 44.52
N SER A 310 -18.45 20.63 43.88
CA SER A 310 -19.62 20.99 43.10
C SER A 310 -20.71 21.62 44.00
N PRO A 311 -21.32 22.76 43.64
CA PRO A 311 -22.47 23.25 44.38
C PRO A 311 -23.74 22.49 43.96
N THR A 312 -24.26 21.70 44.91
CA THR A 312 -25.64 21.23 44.97
C THR A 312 -26.56 22.42 45.26
N VAL A 313 -27.55 22.67 44.40
CA VAL A 313 -28.76 23.44 44.72
C VAL A 313 -29.92 22.64 44.11
N LEU A 314 -30.55 21.77 44.91
CA LEU A 314 -31.85 21.99 45.57
C LEU A 314 -32.97 22.40 44.60
N ALA A 315 -33.80 21.41 44.27
CA ALA A 315 -35.18 21.60 43.88
C ALA A 315 -36.00 22.02 45.11
N ALA A 316 -36.80 23.08 44.99
CA ALA A 316 -38.05 23.31 45.72
C ALA A 316 -38.77 24.55 45.17
N ALA A 317 -39.85 24.33 44.41
CA ALA A 317 -41.19 24.91 44.57
C ALA A 317 -42.03 24.54 43.34
#